data_AF-A0A0Q6YSX0-F1
#
_entry.id   AF-A0A0Q6YSX0-F1
#
_cell.length_a   1.000
_cell.length_b   1.000
_cell.length_c   1.000
_cell.angle_alpha   90.00
_cell.angle_beta   90.00
_cell.angle_gamma   90.00
#
_symmetry.space_group_name_H-M   'P 1'
#
loop_
_entity.id
_entity.type
_entity.pdbx_description
1 polymer ?
#
loop_
_entity_poly.entity_id
_entity_poly.type
_entity_poly.pdbx_seq_one_letter_code
_entity_poly.pdbx_strand_id
1 'polypeptide(L)'
;MPEDPRARQRTGTGVGLLLALVLGAVLITALPDGGGRDGGDCTPRTVGSWSADDRLTAEFARYGDDAGRGDDWTGGDGTHSVRLPDGRLLWLFSDTYLGQVYGPPNPFGESHAWRDTTAPLVRNSAVLMRDGRLETTLPAPLFPDPGPNQWRWPVAARVEPRSPGSDEQVVRVLLWVRTAGQYPWIYGVPTATEVATLSLPDLRVESITKVLDEQRVKDPSRRVLFGTTLVEDGEWTYVFGGDDGQAASRSASSAYVARAPEGALAEPGAWEYWDGSAWTTGARPRPVLGDGRRTGVGSAFSVVRQDGTYVLFTMAAGTKGLAAVTSYWACSPTGPWHGPEKDFTPPLPAGQVAAYNPQAHLELSGGGRLVLSYDVNWLETAAASAQLNRNVALYRPRFVTLRLTPAR
;
A
#
# COMPACT_ATOMS: atom_id res chain seq x y z
N MET A 1 2.76 -98.40 6.98
CA MET A 1 3.69 -97.66 7.86
C MET A 1 3.32 -96.18 7.83
N PRO A 2 3.63 -95.40 8.90
CA PRO A 2 3.08 -94.05 9.16
C PRO A 2 4.05 -92.93 8.66
N GLU A 3 3.87 -91.61 8.85
CA GLU A 3 3.06 -90.83 9.81
C GLU A 3 2.18 -89.69 9.24
N ASP A 4 1.44 -89.11 10.19
CA ASP A 4 0.55 -87.94 10.28
C ASP A 4 1.39 -86.60 10.34
N PRO A 5 0.98 -85.44 10.94
CA PRO A 5 0.45 -84.31 10.16
C PRO A 5 0.95 -82.86 10.53
N ARG A 6 0.22 -81.86 9.98
CA ARG A 6 -0.04 -80.46 10.46
C ARG A 6 0.69 -79.28 9.78
N ALA A 7 -0.10 -78.50 9.03
CA ALA A 7 -0.26 -77.05 9.13
C ALA A 7 -1.42 -76.59 8.23
N ARG A 8 -2.15 -75.48 8.41
CA ARG A 8 -2.64 -74.71 9.56
C ARG A 8 -3.62 -73.67 8.96
N GLN A 9 -4.83 -73.59 9.51
CA GLN A 9 -5.80 -72.47 9.43
C GLN A 9 -6.45 -72.04 8.10
N ARG A 10 -7.75 -71.70 8.22
CA ARG A 10 -8.70 -71.32 7.17
C ARG A 10 -8.89 -69.81 7.06
N THR A 11 -9.47 -69.42 5.93
CA THR A 11 -10.01 -68.11 5.53
C THR A 11 -11.34 -67.74 6.21
N GLY A 12 -11.77 -66.46 6.04
CA GLY A 12 -13.16 -65.99 6.18
C GLY A 12 -13.31 -64.69 7.01
N THR A 13 -13.27 -63.48 6.43
CA THR A 13 -14.38 -62.70 5.81
C THR A 13 -15.44 -62.09 6.74
N GLY A 14 -15.47 -60.74 6.78
CA GLY A 14 -16.73 -59.97 6.66
C GLY A 14 -17.22 -59.16 7.87
N VAL A 15 -17.91 -58.03 7.54
CA VAL A 15 -18.69 -57.13 8.43
C VAL A 15 -17.84 -56.25 9.38
N GLY A 16 -18.13 -54.97 9.64
CA GLY A 16 -19.15 -54.05 9.09
C GLY A 16 -19.89 -53.24 10.17
N LEU A 17 -19.54 -51.95 10.35
CA LEU A 17 -20.18 -50.89 11.17
C LEU A 17 -20.52 -51.17 12.66
N LEU A 18 -20.08 -50.25 13.55
CA LEU A 18 -20.98 -49.37 14.34
C LEU A 18 -20.19 -48.34 15.20
N LEU A 19 -20.83 -47.20 15.52
CA LEU A 19 -20.28 -46.09 16.32
C LEU A 19 -20.44 -46.35 17.84
N ALA A 20 -19.55 -45.77 18.66
CA ALA A 20 -19.93 -45.21 19.97
C ALA A 20 -18.95 -44.12 20.47
N LEU A 21 -19.56 -43.04 20.98
CA LEU A 21 -18.95 -41.84 21.58
C LEU A 21 -18.03 -42.08 22.78
N VAL A 22 -17.05 -41.17 22.96
CA VAL A 22 -16.52 -40.79 24.29
C VAL A 22 -16.46 -39.26 24.36
N LEU A 23 -17.19 -38.67 25.31
CA LEU A 23 -17.16 -37.24 25.64
C LEU A 23 -16.21 -37.02 26.83
N GLY A 24 -15.17 -36.22 26.65
CA GLY A 24 -14.30 -35.75 27.72
C GLY A 24 -14.61 -34.30 28.07
N ALA A 25 -14.99 -34.02 29.32
CA ALA A 25 -15.16 -32.67 29.83
C ALA A 25 -13.89 -32.24 30.59
N VAL A 26 -13.34 -31.07 30.26
CA VAL A 26 -12.29 -30.40 31.04
C VAL A 26 -12.67 -28.93 31.19
N LEU A 27 -12.73 -28.46 32.44
CA LEU A 27 -13.00 -27.06 32.77
C LEU A 27 -11.84 -26.17 32.28
N ILE A 28 -12.19 -25.04 31.66
CA ILE A 28 -11.27 -23.91 31.51
C ILE A 28 -11.53 -22.95 32.69
N THR A 29 -10.57 -22.82 33.58
CA THR A 29 -10.57 -21.77 34.61
C THR A 29 -10.14 -20.45 33.97
N ALA A 30 -11.06 -19.48 33.91
CA ALA A 30 -10.74 -18.13 33.46
C ALA A 30 -9.77 -17.43 34.44
N LEU A 31 -8.75 -16.78 33.90
CA LEU A 31 -8.01 -15.72 34.58
C LEU A 31 -8.53 -14.37 34.05
N PRO A 32 -8.62 -13.33 34.89
CA PRO A 32 -9.20 -12.05 34.47
C PRO A 32 -8.17 -11.22 33.71
N ASP A 33 -8.48 -10.86 32.46
CA ASP A 33 -7.72 -9.87 31.71
C ASP A 33 -7.81 -8.50 32.39
N GLY A 34 -6.66 -7.86 32.60
CA GLY A 34 -6.57 -6.50 33.14
C GLY A 34 -7.06 -5.49 32.10
N GLY A 35 -8.28 -4.98 32.29
CA GLY A 35 -8.88 -4.00 31.40
C GLY A 35 -8.18 -2.63 31.43
N GLY A 36 -8.14 -1.95 30.29
CA GLY A 36 -7.61 -0.58 30.19
C GLY A 36 -7.21 -0.16 28.78
N ARG A 37 -8.17 0.01 27.87
CA ARG A 37 -8.01 0.78 26.61
C ARG A 37 -9.37 1.12 26.03
N ASP A 38 -9.54 2.37 25.57
CA ASP A 38 -10.72 2.87 24.85
C ASP A 38 -10.79 2.25 23.44
N GLY A 39 -11.08 0.96 23.37
CA GLY A 39 -11.42 0.27 22.14
C GLY A 39 -12.89 0.46 21.83
N GLY A 40 -13.21 1.20 20.75
CA GLY A 40 -14.52 1.08 20.13
C GLY A 40 -14.73 -0.38 19.70
N ASP A 41 -15.89 -0.95 19.98
CA ASP A 41 -16.20 -2.33 19.59
C ASP A 41 -16.00 -2.50 18.09
N CYS A 42 -15.22 -3.52 17.70
CA CYS A 42 -15.01 -3.81 16.29
C CYS A 42 -16.36 -4.05 15.61
N THR A 43 -16.66 -3.19 14.64
CA THR A 43 -17.90 -3.23 13.87
C THR A 43 -17.57 -3.45 12.40
N PRO A 44 -18.28 -4.33 11.67
CA PRO A 44 -18.11 -4.46 10.22
C PRO A 44 -18.22 -3.09 9.53
N ARG A 45 -17.30 -2.70 8.64
CA ARG A 45 -17.32 -1.39 7.96
C ARG A 45 -17.18 -1.53 6.45
N THR A 46 -17.91 -0.68 5.73
CA THR A 46 -17.96 -0.63 4.26
C THR A 46 -18.12 0.81 3.77
N VAL A 47 -17.86 1.09 2.48
CA VAL A 47 -18.04 2.43 1.90
C VAL A 47 -19.53 2.72 1.69
N GLY A 48 -20.11 3.55 2.55
CA GLY A 48 -21.53 3.91 2.48
C GLY A 48 -21.83 5.03 1.48
N SER A 49 -20.93 6.00 1.36
CA SER A 49 -21.05 7.11 0.41
C SER A 49 -19.68 7.67 0.02
N TRP A 50 -19.57 8.21 -1.19
CA TRP A 50 -18.37 8.90 -1.66
C TRP A 50 -18.73 10.06 -2.60
N SER A 51 -17.80 11.01 -2.76
CA SER A 51 -17.86 12.09 -3.76
C SER A 51 -16.47 12.41 -4.28
N ALA A 52 -16.35 13.03 -5.46
CA ALA A 52 -15.11 13.69 -5.87
C ALA A 52 -14.70 14.78 -4.85
N ASP A 53 -13.40 15.00 -4.70
CA ASP A 53 -12.84 16.20 -4.06
C ASP A 53 -12.22 17.07 -5.16
N ASP A 54 -13.08 17.83 -5.83
CA ASP A 54 -12.69 18.71 -6.93
C ASP A 54 -11.77 19.84 -6.46
N ARG A 55 -11.86 20.25 -5.19
CA ARG A 55 -10.99 21.30 -4.62
C ARG A 55 -9.54 20.80 -4.54
N LEU A 56 -9.31 19.64 -3.95
CA LEU A 56 -7.96 19.09 -3.80
C LEU A 56 -7.39 18.67 -5.16
N THR A 57 -8.22 18.07 -6.02
CA THR A 57 -7.83 17.74 -7.41
C THR A 57 -7.46 18.99 -8.21
N ALA A 58 -8.21 20.09 -8.09
CA ALA A 58 -7.90 21.36 -8.74
C ALA A 58 -6.66 22.06 -8.16
N GLU A 59 -6.33 21.87 -6.87
CA GLU A 59 -5.10 22.42 -6.28
C GLU A 59 -3.86 21.75 -6.87
N PHE A 60 -3.87 20.43 -7.07
CA PHE A 60 -2.80 19.73 -7.78
C PHE A 60 -2.69 20.14 -9.24
N ALA A 61 -3.82 20.36 -9.93
CA ALA A 61 -3.80 20.90 -11.29
C ALA A 61 -3.19 22.31 -11.31
N ARG A 62 -3.67 23.22 -10.45
CA ARG A 62 -3.15 24.59 -10.31
C ARG A 62 -1.64 24.63 -10.06
N TYR A 63 -1.16 23.79 -9.15
CA TYR A 63 0.27 23.75 -8.82
C TYR A 63 1.09 23.21 -10.00
N GLY A 64 0.67 22.09 -10.60
CA GLY A 64 1.40 21.50 -11.72
C GLY A 64 1.29 22.27 -13.04
N ASP A 65 0.36 23.21 -13.16
CA ASP A 65 0.23 24.12 -14.32
C ASP A 65 0.96 25.46 -14.10
N ASP A 66 1.58 25.68 -12.93
CA ASP A 66 2.31 26.91 -12.61
C ASP A 66 3.69 26.93 -13.29
N ALA A 67 3.79 27.65 -14.41
CA ALA A 67 5.04 27.84 -15.14
C ALA A 67 6.01 28.85 -14.48
N GLY A 68 5.76 29.27 -13.23
CA GLY A 68 6.62 30.19 -12.49
C GLY A 68 7.99 29.61 -12.10
N ARG A 69 8.16 28.28 -12.13
CA ARG A 69 9.44 27.59 -11.89
C ARG A 69 9.67 26.49 -12.93
N GLY A 70 10.94 26.23 -13.26
CA GLY A 70 11.35 25.27 -14.30
C GLY A 70 11.68 23.88 -13.79
N ASP A 71 11.49 23.63 -12.49
CA ASP A 71 11.90 22.43 -11.75
C ASP A 71 10.80 21.91 -10.80
N ASP A 72 9.63 22.57 -10.74
CA ASP A 72 8.50 22.16 -9.91
C ASP A 72 7.82 20.87 -10.43
N TRP A 73 7.12 20.19 -9.53
CA TRP A 73 6.25 19.03 -9.82
C TRP A 73 5.15 19.42 -10.80
N THR A 74 4.94 18.60 -11.84
CA THR A 74 3.87 18.81 -12.85
C THR A 74 2.88 17.65 -12.94
N GLY A 75 3.20 16.51 -12.33
CA GLY A 75 2.43 15.28 -12.34
C GLY A 75 3.28 14.12 -11.83
N GLY A 76 2.68 13.19 -11.10
CA GLY A 76 3.37 12.04 -10.54
C GLY A 76 2.41 11.09 -9.84
N ASP A 77 2.92 9.93 -9.46
CA ASP A 77 2.14 8.85 -8.85
C ASP A 77 2.67 8.42 -7.46
N GLY A 78 2.08 7.37 -6.90
CA GLY A 78 2.31 6.91 -5.53
C GLY A 78 1.50 7.71 -4.52
N THR A 79 1.56 9.05 -4.59
CA THR A 79 0.69 10.00 -3.87
C THR A 79 0.47 9.67 -2.40
N HIS A 80 1.52 9.82 -1.59
CA HIS A 80 1.48 9.65 -0.13
C HIS A 80 1.55 10.99 0.59
N SER A 81 1.01 11.09 1.80
CA SER A 81 1.08 12.29 2.64
C SER A 81 1.49 11.98 4.08
N VAL A 82 2.12 12.96 4.73
CA VAL A 82 2.37 12.96 6.18
C VAL A 82 2.31 14.37 6.75
N ARG A 83 1.66 14.53 7.91
CA ARG A 83 1.54 15.81 8.63
C ARG A 83 2.83 16.08 9.38
N LEU A 84 3.42 17.26 9.17
CA LEU A 84 4.61 17.69 9.89
C LEU A 84 4.21 18.46 11.17
N PRO A 85 5.01 18.43 12.25
CA PRO A 85 4.65 19.10 13.51
C PRO A 85 4.48 20.63 13.41
N ASP A 86 5.04 21.26 12.37
CA ASP A 86 4.90 22.69 12.10
C ASP A 86 3.65 23.09 11.30
N GLY A 87 2.76 22.12 11.03
CA GLY A 87 1.51 22.35 10.32
C GLY A 87 1.60 22.28 8.78
N ARG A 88 2.77 21.97 8.21
CA ARG A 88 2.90 21.60 6.79
C ARG A 88 2.44 20.14 6.54
N LEU A 89 2.01 19.86 5.31
CA LEU A 89 1.78 18.50 4.81
C LEU A 89 2.91 18.22 3.81
N LEU A 90 3.66 17.15 4.03
CA LEU A 90 4.61 16.65 3.05
C LEU A 90 3.88 15.65 2.17
N TRP A 91 3.82 15.94 0.87
CA TRP A 91 3.39 14.98 -0.14
C TRP A 91 4.62 14.31 -0.73
N LEU A 92 4.54 13.00 -0.96
CA LEU A 92 5.61 12.16 -1.50
C LEU A 92 5.09 11.45 -2.74
N PHE A 93 5.89 11.48 -3.81
CA PHE A 93 5.57 10.88 -5.09
C PHE A 93 6.67 9.93 -5.53
N SER A 94 6.26 8.93 -6.30
CA SER A 94 7.11 7.98 -7.02
C SER A 94 7.50 8.58 -8.38
N ASP A 95 7.19 7.92 -9.50
CA ASP A 95 7.59 8.43 -10.81
C ASP A 95 6.92 9.80 -11.04
N THR A 96 7.73 10.84 -11.25
CA THR A 96 7.28 12.26 -11.24
C THR A 96 7.83 13.00 -12.45
N TYR A 97 6.94 13.62 -13.24
CA TYR A 97 7.32 14.63 -14.23
C TYR A 97 7.54 15.99 -13.57
N LEU A 98 8.68 16.61 -13.87
CA LEU A 98 9.03 17.97 -13.47
C LEU A 98 9.04 18.91 -14.69
N GLY A 99 9.10 20.21 -14.42
CA GLY A 99 9.42 21.23 -15.43
C GLY A 99 8.23 22.04 -15.91
N GLN A 100 8.25 22.44 -17.18
CA GLN A 100 7.24 23.35 -17.71
C GLN A 100 6.01 22.63 -18.27
N VAL A 101 4.82 23.08 -17.85
CA VAL A 101 3.55 22.80 -18.52
C VAL A 101 3.16 23.98 -19.40
N TYR A 102 2.62 23.68 -20.56
CA TYR A 102 2.09 24.62 -21.54
C TYR A 102 0.57 24.59 -21.53
N GLY A 103 -0.05 25.76 -21.61
CA GLY A 103 -1.51 25.88 -21.70
C GLY A 103 -2.08 25.35 -23.03
N PRO A 104 -3.41 25.14 -23.08
CA PRO A 104 -4.09 24.71 -24.30
C PRO A 104 -4.08 25.79 -25.40
N PRO A 105 -4.20 25.40 -26.69
CA PRO A 105 -4.29 24.02 -27.16
C PRO A 105 -2.92 23.32 -27.16
N ASN A 106 -2.95 21.99 -27.06
CA ASN A 106 -1.76 21.17 -27.28
C ASN A 106 -1.37 21.13 -28.78
N PRO A 107 -0.19 20.58 -29.15
CA PRO A 107 0.28 20.55 -30.54
C PRO A 107 -0.61 19.75 -31.51
N PHE A 108 -1.63 19.04 -31.01
CA PHE A 108 -2.61 18.29 -31.79
C PHE A 108 -3.97 19.02 -31.91
N GLY A 109 -4.07 20.26 -31.39
CA GLY A 109 -5.27 21.09 -31.44
C GLY A 109 -6.30 20.82 -30.34
N GLU A 110 -5.97 20.02 -29.32
CA GLU A 110 -6.89 19.69 -28.24
C GLU A 110 -6.82 20.70 -27.09
N SER A 111 -7.93 20.91 -26.39
CA SER A 111 -8.02 21.80 -25.23
C SER A 111 -7.43 21.18 -23.96
N HIS A 112 -6.18 20.74 -24.01
CA HIS A 112 -5.44 20.16 -22.89
C HIS A 112 -4.14 20.92 -22.62
N ALA A 113 -3.81 21.07 -21.33
CA ALA A 113 -2.47 21.45 -20.92
C ALA A 113 -1.51 20.28 -21.13
N TRP A 114 -0.28 20.57 -21.54
CA TRP A 114 0.65 19.57 -22.09
C TRP A 114 2.10 19.84 -21.69
N ARG A 115 2.94 18.81 -21.81
CA ARG A 115 4.38 18.83 -21.58
C ARG A 115 5.13 18.51 -22.86
N ASP A 116 6.33 19.05 -23.01
CA ASP A 116 7.25 18.60 -24.05
C ASP A 116 7.62 17.11 -23.82
N THR A 117 7.89 16.36 -24.89
CA THR A 117 8.25 14.93 -24.78
C THR A 117 9.60 14.69 -24.10
N THR A 118 10.42 15.74 -23.93
CA THR A 118 11.67 15.76 -23.18
C THR A 118 11.53 16.15 -21.71
N ALA A 119 10.30 16.38 -21.20
CA ALA A 119 10.06 16.74 -19.81
C ALA A 119 10.74 15.76 -18.82
N PRO A 120 11.54 16.24 -17.84
CA PRO A 120 12.24 15.38 -16.90
C PRO A 120 11.31 14.46 -16.12
N LEU A 121 11.65 13.17 -16.06
CA LEU A 121 10.96 12.16 -15.25
C LEU A 121 11.94 11.64 -14.19
N VAL A 122 11.70 12.01 -12.92
CA VAL A 122 12.47 11.52 -11.77
C VAL A 122 11.73 10.38 -11.08
N ARG A 123 12.47 9.55 -10.33
CA ARG A 123 11.93 8.36 -9.66
C ARG A 123 11.24 8.63 -8.33
N ASN A 124 11.44 9.80 -7.76
CA ASN A 124 10.71 10.26 -6.59
C ASN A 124 10.79 11.78 -6.48
N SER A 125 9.80 12.38 -5.84
CA SER A 125 9.78 13.80 -5.52
C SER A 125 8.97 14.03 -4.24
N ALA A 126 8.97 15.28 -3.77
CA ALA A 126 8.11 15.69 -2.69
C ALA A 126 7.64 17.14 -2.87
N VAL A 127 6.43 17.44 -2.40
CA VAL A 127 5.84 18.78 -2.47
C VAL A 127 5.27 19.16 -1.10
N LEU A 128 5.57 20.38 -0.64
CA LEU A 128 5.02 20.94 0.58
C LEU A 128 3.67 21.61 0.33
N MET A 129 2.72 21.34 1.22
CA MET A 129 1.43 22.01 1.28
C MET A 129 1.21 22.67 2.64
N ARG A 130 0.69 23.89 2.64
CA ARG A 130 0.25 24.63 3.84
C ARG A 130 -1.15 25.16 3.62
N ASP A 131 -2.01 25.07 4.65
CA ASP A 131 -3.39 25.60 4.64
C ASP A 131 -4.24 25.19 3.40
N GLY A 132 -3.95 23.99 2.87
CA GLY A 132 -4.61 23.43 1.68
C GLY A 132 -4.13 24.00 0.34
N ARG A 133 -2.93 24.59 0.28
CA ARG A 133 -2.25 25.08 -0.93
C ARG A 133 -0.87 24.45 -1.06
N LEU A 134 -0.52 23.97 -2.25
CA LEU A 134 0.83 23.49 -2.58
C LEU A 134 1.74 24.71 -2.83
N GLU A 135 2.92 24.71 -2.20
CA GLU A 135 3.80 25.89 -2.13
C GLU A 135 5.20 25.68 -2.72
N THR A 136 5.78 24.47 -2.63
CA THR A 136 7.18 24.24 -3.03
C THR A 136 7.46 22.75 -3.24
N THR A 137 8.04 22.42 -4.40
CA THR A 137 8.69 21.13 -4.67
C THR A 137 10.05 21.11 -4.00
N LEU A 138 10.38 20.03 -3.28
CA LEU A 138 11.71 19.84 -2.71
C LEU A 138 12.70 19.44 -3.81
N PRO A 139 14.02 19.69 -3.65
CA PRO A 139 15.04 19.26 -4.60
C PRO A 139 14.87 17.78 -4.98
N ALA A 140 14.74 17.53 -6.29
CA ALA A 140 14.33 16.24 -6.82
C ALA A 140 15.44 15.60 -7.69
N PRO A 141 15.67 14.28 -7.62
CA PRO A 141 15.02 13.32 -6.72
C PRO A 141 15.40 13.54 -5.26
N LEU A 142 14.43 13.38 -4.36
CA LEU A 142 14.62 13.53 -2.91
C LEU A 142 15.48 12.38 -2.33
N PHE A 143 15.26 11.17 -2.84
CA PHE A 143 16.02 9.97 -2.52
C PHE A 143 16.85 9.57 -3.75
N PRO A 144 18.19 9.70 -3.71
CA PRO A 144 19.05 9.28 -4.82
C PRO A 144 18.86 7.81 -5.16
N ASP A 145 19.02 7.43 -6.43
CA ASP A 145 18.94 6.03 -6.84
C ASP A 145 20.07 5.19 -6.20
N PRO A 146 19.80 3.95 -5.75
CA PRO A 146 20.80 3.12 -5.07
C PRO A 146 21.85 2.51 -6.01
N GLY A 147 21.68 2.62 -7.32
CA GLY A 147 22.66 2.18 -8.31
C GLY A 147 22.10 2.19 -9.74
N PRO A 148 22.93 1.87 -10.76
CA PRO A 148 22.49 1.84 -12.14
C PRO A 148 21.28 0.91 -12.34
N ASN A 149 20.27 1.39 -13.07
CA ASN A 149 19.01 0.70 -13.34
C ASN A 149 18.21 0.30 -12.09
N GLN A 150 18.45 0.94 -10.94
CA GLN A 150 17.70 0.75 -9.71
C GLN A 150 17.10 2.08 -9.25
N TRP A 151 15.99 2.03 -8.51
CA TRP A 151 15.31 3.23 -8.04
C TRP A 151 14.59 3.04 -6.72
N ARG A 152 14.20 4.17 -6.11
CA ARG A 152 13.46 4.25 -4.85
C ARG A 152 12.12 4.94 -5.06
N TRP A 153 11.05 4.27 -4.67
CA TRP A 153 9.68 4.79 -4.62
C TRP A 153 9.24 4.99 -3.17
N PRO A 154 8.89 6.21 -2.72
CA PRO A 154 8.32 6.43 -1.40
C PRO A 154 6.86 5.95 -1.36
N VAL A 155 6.58 5.09 -0.38
CA VAL A 155 5.31 4.33 -0.32
C VAL A 155 4.56 4.46 1.01
N ALA A 156 5.17 5.07 2.01
CA ALA A 156 4.49 5.59 3.20
C ALA A 156 5.45 6.53 3.95
N ALA A 157 4.91 7.37 4.83
CA ALA A 157 5.71 8.12 5.78
C ALA A 157 4.96 8.31 7.10
N ARG A 158 5.72 8.43 8.20
CA ARG A 158 5.20 8.89 9.50
C ARG A 158 6.20 9.83 10.15
N VAL A 159 5.70 10.67 11.06
CA VAL A 159 6.54 11.33 12.06
C VAL A 159 6.63 10.39 13.26
N GLU A 160 7.83 10.16 13.78
CA GLU A 160 8.04 9.36 14.98
C GLU A 160 9.25 9.83 15.79
N PRO A 161 9.37 9.42 17.07
CA PRO A 161 10.59 9.53 17.83
C PRO A 161 11.82 9.01 17.06
N ARG A 162 12.96 9.71 17.12
CA ARG A 162 14.22 9.27 16.47
C ARG A 162 14.65 7.87 16.90
N SER A 163 14.32 7.50 18.14
CA SER A 163 14.45 6.19 18.75
C SER A 163 13.32 6.01 19.78
N PRO A 164 12.96 4.78 20.19
CA PRO A 164 11.95 4.56 21.22
C PRO A 164 12.21 5.40 22.48
N GLY A 165 11.20 6.18 22.91
CA GLY A 165 11.30 7.07 24.07
C GLY A 165 12.07 8.39 23.88
N SER A 166 12.46 8.75 22.65
CA SER A 166 13.10 10.05 22.36
C SER A 166 12.08 11.20 22.24
N ASP A 167 12.39 12.36 22.80
CA ASP A 167 11.64 13.61 22.55
C ASP A 167 11.89 14.16 21.13
N GLU A 168 13.04 13.86 20.52
CA GLU A 168 13.37 14.31 19.17
C GLU A 168 12.54 13.55 18.12
N GLN A 169 11.78 14.27 17.31
CA GLN A 169 10.97 13.72 16.22
C GLN A 169 11.71 13.77 14.87
N VAL A 170 11.51 12.75 14.04
CA VAL A 170 11.99 12.65 12.66
C VAL A 170 10.86 12.26 11.71
N VAL A 171 11.01 12.52 10.41
CA VAL A 171 10.17 11.85 9.40
C VAL A 171 10.85 10.55 8.99
N ARG A 172 10.13 9.44 9.07
CA ARG A 172 10.52 8.18 8.41
C ARG A 172 9.75 8.06 7.11
N VAL A 173 10.44 7.69 6.04
CA VAL A 173 9.82 7.39 4.74
C VAL A 173 10.16 5.96 4.35
N LEU A 174 9.15 5.13 4.15
CA LEU A 174 9.28 3.77 3.63
C LEU A 174 9.53 3.86 2.13
N LEU A 175 10.58 3.19 1.67
CA LEU A 175 11.03 3.17 0.30
C LEU A 175 10.98 1.74 -0.25
N TRP A 176 10.31 1.57 -1.38
CA TRP A 176 10.45 0.38 -2.21
C TRP A 176 11.65 0.54 -3.12
N VAL A 177 12.59 -0.39 -3.01
CA VAL A 177 13.71 -0.51 -3.95
C VAL A 177 13.36 -1.51 -5.03
N ARG A 178 13.54 -1.10 -6.27
CA ARG A 178 13.35 -1.92 -7.47
C ARG A 178 14.56 -1.84 -8.38
N THR A 179 14.73 -2.87 -9.20
CA THR A 179 15.71 -2.91 -10.29
C THR A 179 15.02 -3.17 -11.63
N ALA A 180 15.58 -2.69 -12.73
CA ALA A 180 15.01 -2.87 -14.06
C ALA A 180 14.73 -4.36 -14.34
N GLY A 181 13.48 -4.65 -14.69
CA GLY A 181 12.99 -6.00 -14.94
C GLY A 181 12.74 -6.27 -16.42
N GLN A 182 12.40 -7.53 -16.69
CA GLN A 182 11.72 -7.94 -17.91
C GLN A 182 10.32 -8.43 -17.52
N TYR A 183 9.44 -8.64 -18.50
CA TYR A 183 8.12 -9.25 -18.28
C TYR A 183 8.22 -10.51 -17.40
N PRO A 184 7.37 -10.68 -16.37
CA PRO A 184 6.21 -9.84 -16.01
C PRO A 184 6.53 -8.59 -15.17
N TRP A 185 7.75 -8.40 -14.69
CA TRP A 185 8.16 -7.24 -13.87
C TRP A 185 8.54 -6.01 -14.70
N ILE A 186 7.62 -5.55 -15.56
CA ILE A 186 7.83 -4.37 -16.41
C ILE A 186 8.02 -3.07 -15.61
N TYR A 187 7.46 -3.01 -14.40
CA TYR A 187 7.62 -1.92 -13.42
C TYR A 187 8.76 -2.18 -12.43
N GLY A 188 9.74 -3.00 -12.81
CA GLY A 188 10.92 -3.33 -12.01
C GLY A 188 10.71 -4.47 -11.02
N VAL A 189 11.74 -5.29 -10.83
CA VAL A 189 11.75 -6.42 -9.90
C VAL A 189 11.96 -5.88 -8.47
N PRO A 190 11.12 -6.28 -7.49
CA PRO A 190 11.36 -6.01 -6.07
C PRO A 190 12.75 -6.44 -5.59
N THR A 191 13.46 -5.58 -4.85
CA THR A 191 14.79 -5.92 -4.28
C THR A 191 14.94 -5.62 -2.79
N ALA A 192 14.31 -4.57 -2.25
CA ALA A 192 14.37 -4.27 -0.83
C ALA A 192 13.23 -3.37 -0.35
N THR A 193 12.97 -3.42 0.96
CA THR A 193 12.32 -2.31 1.69
C THR A 193 13.42 -1.54 2.44
N GLU A 194 13.46 -0.23 2.26
CA GLU A 194 14.35 0.68 2.98
C GLU A 194 13.54 1.72 3.76
N VAL A 195 14.16 2.35 4.76
CA VAL A 195 13.59 3.46 5.53
C VAL A 195 14.56 4.63 5.48
N ALA A 196 14.11 5.74 4.88
CA ALA A 196 14.83 7.01 4.97
C ALA A 196 14.47 7.75 6.26
N THR A 197 15.44 8.44 6.84
CA THR A 197 15.27 9.34 7.98
C THR A 197 15.51 10.77 7.52
N LEU A 198 14.54 11.66 7.74
CA LEU A 198 14.67 13.09 7.43
C LEU A 198 14.57 13.91 8.71
N SER A 199 15.40 14.95 8.82
CA SER A 199 15.35 15.91 9.92
C SER A 199 14.06 16.74 9.91
N LEU A 200 13.67 17.25 11.08
CA LEU A 200 12.62 18.26 11.21
C LEU A 200 13.21 19.57 11.75
N PRO A 201 12.73 20.75 11.28
CA PRO A 201 11.75 20.95 10.22
C PRO A 201 12.34 20.88 8.79
N ASP A 202 13.65 20.81 8.63
CA ASP A 202 14.33 21.08 7.35
C ASP A 202 14.13 20.01 6.26
N LEU A 203 13.67 18.80 6.62
CA LEU A 203 13.49 17.66 5.72
C LEU A 203 14.77 17.19 4.99
N ARG A 204 15.94 17.44 5.58
CA ARG A 204 17.21 16.91 5.07
C ARG A 204 17.25 15.41 5.29
N VAL A 205 17.46 14.64 4.22
CA VAL A 205 17.73 13.19 4.30
C VAL A 205 19.05 12.97 5.06
N GLU A 206 18.98 12.28 6.20
CA GLU A 206 20.13 12.01 7.08
C GLU A 206 20.68 10.59 6.89
N SER A 207 19.80 9.63 6.63
CA SER A 207 20.15 8.22 6.40
C SER A 207 19.10 7.51 5.56
N ILE A 208 19.49 6.39 4.94
CA ILE A 208 18.59 5.42 4.31
C ILE A 208 19.06 4.02 4.75
N THR A 209 18.25 3.33 5.55
CA THR A 209 18.57 2.01 6.11
C THR A 209 17.78 0.91 5.41
N LYS A 210 18.46 -0.16 4.97
CA LYS A 210 17.79 -1.36 4.44
C LYS A 210 17.23 -2.21 5.58
N VAL A 211 15.91 -2.24 5.71
CA VAL A 211 15.19 -3.01 6.74
C VAL A 211 14.83 -4.42 6.28
N LEU A 212 14.61 -4.62 4.98
CA LEU A 212 14.34 -5.95 4.40
C LEU A 212 15.08 -6.14 3.06
N ASP A 213 15.79 -7.25 2.94
CA ASP A 213 16.66 -7.57 1.80
C ASP A 213 16.08 -8.72 0.96
N GLU A 214 15.10 -8.40 0.13
CA GLU A 214 14.35 -9.35 -0.69
C GLU A 214 15.21 -10.03 -1.78
N GLN A 215 16.39 -9.50 -2.09
CA GLN A 215 17.37 -10.18 -2.97
C GLN A 215 17.78 -11.57 -2.44
N ARG A 216 17.65 -11.82 -1.13
CA ARG A 216 17.87 -13.14 -0.50
C ARG A 216 16.81 -14.17 -0.89
N VAL A 217 15.61 -13.72 -1.26
CA VAL A 217 14.57 -14.57 -1.82
C VAL A 217 14.90 -14.82 -3.30
N LYS A 218 15.35 -16.04 -3.60
CA LYS A 218 15.83 -16.43 -4.95
C LYS A 218 14.77 -16.33 -6.04
N ASP A 219 13.51 -16.58 -5.70
CA ASP A 219 12.36 -16.50 -6.60
C ASP A 219 11.70 -15.11 -6.44
N PRO A 220 11.80 -14.21 -7.44
CA PRO A 220 11.23 -12.87 -7.31
C PRO A 220 9.71 -12.85 -7.17
N SER A 221 9.01 -13.91 -7.56
CA SER A 221 7.55 -14.02 -7.42
C SER A 221 7.07 -14.40 -6.01
N ARG A 222 8.03 -14.55 -5.08
CA ARG A 222 7.79 -14.79 -3.65
C ARG A 222 8.30 -13.64 -2.78
N ARG A 223 8.74 -12.54 -3.40
CA ARG A 223 9.22 -11.37 -2.68
C ARG A 223 8.06 -10.57 -2.13
N VAL A 224 8.23 -9.97 -0.96
CA VAL A 224 7.23 -9.09 -0.34
C VAL A 224 7.85 -7.73 -0.12
N LEU A 225 7.19 -6.68 -0.62
CA LEU A 225 7.55 -5.30 -0.31
C LEU A 225 6.60 -4.76 0.75
N PHE A 226 7.15 -4.42 1.91
CA PHE A 226 6.42 -3.79 3.00
C PHE A 226 6.47 -2.26 2.86
N GLY A 227 5.47 -1.59 3.41
CA GLY A 227 5.37 -0.13 3.41
C GLY A 227 4.29 0.44 2.50
N THR A 228 3.32 -0.33 1.97
CA THR A 228 2.17 0.26 1.24
C THR A 228 1.36 1.22 2.11
N THR A 229 1.37 0.99 3.42
CA THR A 229 0.72 1.80 4.45
C THR A 229 1.34 1.51 5.81
N LEU A 230 1.33 2.53 6.67
CA LEU A 230 1.59 2.43 8.10
C LEU A 230 0.28 2.63 8.87
N VAL A 231 0.02 1.82 9.89
CA VAL A 231 -1.11 1.98 10.81
C VAL A 231 -0.61 1.89 12.24
N GLU A 232 -0.95 2.88 13.05
CA GLU A 232 -0.55 2.95 14.47
C GLU A 232 -1.64 2.30 15.35
N ASP A 233 -1.24 1.39 16.25
CA ASP A 233 -2.13 0.83 17.28
C ASP A 233 -1.31 0.38 18.50
N GLY A 234 -1.49 1.10 19.62
CA GLY A 234 -0.70 0.91 20.83
C GLY A 234 0.77 1.33 20.62
N GLU A 235 1.70 0.46 21.02
CA GLU A 235 3.16 0.70 20.93
C GLU A 235 3.73 0.31 19.57
N TRP A 236 2.88 -0.13 18.63
CA TRP A 236 3.28 -0.74 17.36
C TRP A 236 2.88 0.14 16.17
N THR A 237 3.84 0.32 15.26
CA THR A 237 3.55 0.70 13.87
C THR A 237 3.40 -0.59 13.06
N TYR A 238 2.20 -0.88 12.61
CA TYR A 238 1.92 -1.95 11.66
C TYR A 238 2.26 -1.49 10.25
N VAL A 239 3.03 -2.30 9.53
CA VAL A 239 3.50 -2.03 8.18
C VAL A 239 2.86 -3.05 7.24
N PHE A 240 1.96 -2.60 6.37
CA PHE A 240 1.34 -3.47 5.38
C PHE A 240 2.19 -3.59 4.11
N GLY A 241 2.11 -4.73 3.43
CA GLY A 241 2.91 -5.03 2.24
C GLY A 241 2.23 -6.01 1.29
N GLY A 242 2.77 -6.13 0.08
CA GLY A 242 2.25 -7.00 -0.97
C GLY A 242 3.34 -7.86 -1.63
N ASP A 243 2.94 -9.00 -2.22
CA ASP A 243 3.83 -9.84 -3.03
C ASP A 243 3.99 -9.36 -4.50
N ASP A 244 3.48 -8.16 -4.81
CA ASP A 244 3.48 -7.52 -6.14
C ASP A 244 3.12 -8.52 -7.26
N GLY A 245 2.05 -9.27 -7.00
CA GLY A 245 1.80 -10.60 -7.53
C GLY A 245 1.77 -10.65 -9.05
N GLN A 246 2.91 -11.05 -9.64
CA GLN A 246 3.11 -11.39 -11.06
C GLN A 246 2.13 -10.67 -12.00
N ALA A 247 2.33 -9.36 -12.22
CA ALA A 247 1.37 -8.40 -12.77
C ALA A 247 0.67 -8.72 -14.13
N ALA A 248 1.00 -9.86 -14.75
CA ALA A 248 0.38 -10.36 -15.99
C ALA A 248 -0.14 -11.82 -15.91
N SER A 249 -0.01 -12.53 -14.78
CA SER A 249 -0.40 -13.95 -14.65
C SER A 249 -1.38 -14.25 -13.50
N ARG A 250 -1.54 -13.34 -12.53
CA ARG A 250 -2.51 -13.45 -11.43
C ARG A 250 -3.48 -12.28 -11.44
N SER A 251 -4.73 -12.53 -11.06
CA SER A 251 -5.80 -11.51 -11.02
C SER A 251 -5.79 -10.64 -9.77
N ALA A 252 -4.99 -11.01 -8.75
CA ALA A 252 -4.76 -10.26 -7.52
C ALA A 252 -3.45 -10.71 -6.84
N SER A 253 -2.83 -9.78 -6.09
CA SER A 253 -1.71 -10.00 -5.17
C SER A 253 -2.21 -10.40 -3.79
N SER A 254 -1.32 -10.90 -2.93
CA SER A 254 -1.61 -11.17 -1.52
C SER A 254 -1.12 -10.02 -0.63
N ALA A 255 -1.88 -9.67 0.41
CA ALA A 255 -1.46 -8.70 1.41
C ALA A 255 -0.85 -9.38 2.64
N TYR A 256 0.20 -8.76 3.18
CA TYR A 256 0.98 -9.20 4.32
C TYR A 256 1.09 -8.08 5.35
N VAL A 257 1.43 -8.41 6.59
CA VAL A 257 1.66 -7.43 7.64
C VAL A 257 2.94 -7.74 8.43
N ALA A 258 3.70 -6.68 8.69
CA ALA A 258 4.80 -6.63 9.64
C ALA A 258 4.46 -5.59 10.73
N ARG A 259 5.26 -5.51 11.78
CA ARG A 259 5.20 -4.46 12.78
C ARG A 259 6.59 -4.11 13.29
N ALA A 260 6.77 -2.87 13.71
CA ALA A 260 7.93 -2.42 14.46
C ALA A 260 7.45 -1.59 15.68
N PRO A 261 8.20 -1.56 16.80
CA PRO A 261 7.93 -0.61 17.87
C PRO A 261 7.97 0.83 17.37
N GLU A 262 7.22 1.73 18.01
CA GLU A 262 7.31 3.16 17.74
C GLU A 262 8.74 3.69 17.88
N GLY A 263 9.20 4.47 16.88
CA GLY A 263 10.54 5.03 16.85
C GLY A 263 11.62 4.06 16.33
N ALA A 264 11.24 2.81 16.03
CA ALA A 264 12.14 1.76 15.58
C ALA A 264 11.92 1.33 14.11
N LEU A 265 11.20 2.11 13.28
CA LEU A 265 10.98 1.76 11.88
C LEU A 265 12.30 1.58 11.12
N ALA A 266 13.31 2.41 11.41
CA ALA A 266 14.62 2.35 10.76
C ALA A 266 15.57 1.26 11.33
N GLU A 267 15.13 0.46 12.31
CA GLU A 267 15.94 -0.56 12.99
C GLU A 267 15.61 -1.97 12.47
N PRO A 268 16.43 -2.58 11.59
CA PRO A 268 16.06 -3.85 10.93
C PRO A 268 15.84 -5.02 11.90
N GLY A 269 16.50 -4.98 13.07
CA GLY A 269 16.36 -6.01 14.10
C GLY A 269 15.11 -5.88 14.97
N ALA A 270 14.35 -4.79 14.86
CA ALA A 270 13.12 -4.55 15.61
C ALA A 270 11.84 -4.96 14.87
N TRP A 271 11.95 -5.36 13.59
CA TRP A 271 10.81 -5.74 12.76
C TRP A 271 10.36 -7.19 13.04
N GLU A 272 9.06 -7.35 13.26
CA GLU A 272 8.39 -8.64 13.36
C GLU A 272 7.40 -8.81 12.21
N TYR A 273 7.33 -10.02 11.66
CA TYR A 273 6.52 -10.40 10.51
C TYR A 273 5.45 -11.41 10.96
N TRP A 274 4.23 -11.33 10.43
CA TRP A 274 3.19 -12.30 10.74
C TRP A 274 3.39 -13.61 9.97
N ASP A 275 3.55 -14.73 10.68
CA ASP A 275 3.76 -16.07 10.07
C ASP A 275 2.47 -16.87 9.83
N GLY A 276 1.31 -16.27 10.08
CA GLY A 276 0.01 -16.92 10.05
C GLY A 276 -0.51 -17.36 11.43
N SER A 277 0.35 -17.39 12.45
CA SER A 277 0.01 -17.79 13.82
C SER A 277 0.67 -16.94 14.92
N ALA A 278 1.85 -16.40 14.65
CA ALA A 278 2.64 -15.60 15.57
C ALA A 278 3.42 -14.49 14.84
N TRP A 279 3.92 -13.55 15.63
CA TRP A 279 4.90 -12.56 15.18
C TRP A 279 6.31 -13.14 15.30
N THR A 280 7.13 -12.98 14.26
CA THR A 280 8.49 -13.54 14.20
C THR A 280 9.47 -12.59 13.52
N THR A 281 10.72 -12.56 13.98
CA THR A 281 11.80 -11.76 13.36
C THR A 281 12.34 -12.37 12.05
N GLY A 282 11.83 -13.55 11.64
CA GLY A 282 12.23 -14.23 10.41
C GLY A 282 11.36 -13.88 9.20
N ALA A 283 11.99 -13.47 8.10
CA ALA A 283 11.32 -13.12 6.83
C ALA A 283 10.74 -14.34 6.07
N ARG A 284 9.71 -14.97 6.64
CA ARG A 284 8.80 -15.91 5.96
C ARG A 284 7.33 -15.57 6.27
N PRO A 285 6.89 -14.33 5.98
CA PRO A 285 5.54 -13.90 6.30
C PRO A 285 4.49 -14.74 5.55
N ARG A 286 3.29 -14.83 6.11
CA ARG A 286 2.11 -15.40 5.44
C ARG A 286 1.10 -14.32 5.09
N PRO A 287 0.32 -14.50 4.01
CA PRO A 287 -0.76 -13.59 3.68
C PRO A 287 -1.76 -13.47 4.83
N VAL A 288 -2.22 -12.25 5.10
CA VAL A 288 -3.41 -11.97 5.91
C VAL A 288 -4.67 -11.87 5.05
N LEU A 289 -4.51 -11.53 3.77
CA LEU A 289 -5.58 -11.43 2.78
C LEU A 289 -5.08 -11.90 1.40
N GLY A 290 -5.89 -12.67 0.70
CA GLY A 290 -5.67 -13.09 -0.69
C GLY A 290 -5.78 -14.60 -0.91
N ASP A 291 -6.63 -15.02 -1.85
CA ASP A 291 -6.70 -16.41 -2.37
C ASP A 291 -6.05 -16.54 -3.77
N GLY A 292 -5.47 -15.45 -4.28
CA GLY A 292 -4.85 -15.36 -5.60
C GLY A 292 -5.84 -15.48 -6.77
N ARG A 293 -7.15 -15.34 -6.51
CA ARG A 293 -8.22 -15.52 -7.51
C ARG A 293 -9.36 -14.51 -7.39
N ARG A 294 -10.06 -14.53 -6.25
CA ARG A 294 -11.29 -13.77 -5.93
C ARG A 294 -11.06 -12.72 -4.85
N THR A 295 -10.15 -12.99 -3.90
CA THR A 295 -9.75 -12.05 -2.86
C THR A 295 -8.27 -11.73 -3.00
N GLY A 296 -7.89 -10.54 -2.56
CA GLY A 296 -6.52 -10.03 -2.66
C GLY A 296 -6.49 -8.53 -2.89
N VAL A 297 -5.30 -8.04 -3.25
CA VAL A 297 -4.99 -6.61 -3.41
C VAL A 297 -4.30 -6.32 -4.75
N GLY A 298 -4.37 -5.07 -5.21
CA GLY A 298 -3.46 -4.53 -6.21
C GLY A 298 -2.02 -4.39 -5.67
N SER A 299 -1.09 -3.95 -6.52
CA SER A 299 0.32 -3.73 -6.14
C SER A 299 0.44 -2.79 -4.93
N ALA A 300 -0.24 -1.65 -4.98
CA ALA A 300 -0.45 -0.77 -3.83
C ALA A 300 -1.92 -0.78 -3.36
N PHE A 301 -2.09 -0.53 -2.07
CA PHE A 301 -3.37 -0.48 -1.36
C PHE A 301 -3.17 0.31 -0.06
N SER A 302 -4.23 0.88 0.49
CA SER A 302 -4.18 1.58 1.77
C SER A 302 -4.97 0.89 2.87
N VAL A 303 -4.59 1.11 4.12
CA VAL A 303 -5.30 0.60 5.32
C VAL A 303 -5.53 1.75 6.30
N VAL A 304 -6.75 1.86 6.82
CA VAL A 304 -7.09 2.82 7.89
C VAL A 304 -7.64 2.07 9.09
N ARG A 305 -7.53 2.67 10.27
CA ARG A 305 -8.17 2.18 11.50
C ARG A 305 -9.20 3.22 11.94
N GLN A 306 -10.48 2.84 11.96
CA GLN A 306 -11.58 3.71 12.40
C GLN A 306 -12.48 2.95 13.38
N ASP A 307 -12.72 3.55 14.55
CA ASP A 307 -13.63 3.02 15.58
C ASP A 307 -13.34 1.55 15.97
N GLY A 308 -12.06 1.17 16.07
CA GLY A 308 -11.61 -0.20 16.37
C GLY A 308 -11.55 -1.17 15.18
N THR A 309 -12.06 -0.77 14.01
CA THR A 309 -12.05 -1.59 12.78
C THR A 309 -10.95 -1.16 11.83
N TYR A 310 -10.19 -2.13 11.32
CA TYR A 310 -9.27 -1.94 10.19
C TYR A 310 -10.06 -2.03 8.89
N VAL A 311 -9.84 -1.09 7.96
CA VAL A 311 -10.44 -1.10 6.62
C VAL A 311 -9.35 -0.91 5.58
N LEU A 312 -9.24 -1.85 4.64
CA LEU A 312 -8.28 -1.85 3.55
C LEU A 312 -8.99 -1.40 2.27
N PHE A 313 -8.42 -0.46 1.52
CA PHE A 313 -8.87 -0.02 0.19
C PHE A 313 -7.89 -0.47 -0.88
N THR A 314 -8.39 -1.07 -1.95
CA THR A 314 -7.55 -1.57 -3.06
C THR A 314 -8.33 -1.57 -4.37
N MET A 315 -7.63 -1.63 -5.51
CA MET A 315 -8.31 -1.82 -6.79
C MET A 315 -8.98 -3.20 -6.83
N ALA A 316 -10.20 -3.27 -7.36
CA ALA A 316 -10.96 -4.52 -7.45
C ALA A 316 -10.23 -5.57 -8.30
N ALA A 317 -10.38 -6.86 -7.98
CA ALA A 317 -9.69 -7.92 -8.71
C ALA A 317 -10.17 -8.03 -10.19
N GLY A 318 -9.25 -8.40 -11.08
CA GLY A 318 -9.52 -8.55 -12.52
C GLY A 318 -9.78 -7.22 -13.25
N THR A 319 -10.50 -7.27 -14.38
CA THR A 319 -10.68 -6.09 -15.26
C THR A 319 -11.44 -4.92 -14.63
N LYS A 320 -12.23 -5.16 -13.58
CA LYS A 320 -12.83 -4.09 -12.77
C LYS A 320 -11.78 -3.17 -12.14
N GLY A 321 -10.62 -3.71 -11.78
CA GLY A 321 -9.53 -2.99 -11.13
C GLY A 321 -8.91 -1.88 -11.97
N LEU A 322 -9.25 -1.77 -13.26
CA LEU A 322 -8.87 -0.63 -14.09
C LEU A 322 -9.66 0.65 -13.73
N ALA A 323 -10.76 0.55 -12.99
CA ALA A 323 -11.59 1.72 -12.65
C ALA A 323 -12.26 1.66 -11.27
N ALA A 324 -12.42 0.48 -10.68
CA ALA A 324 -13.16 0.30 -9.43
C ALA A 324 -12.24 0.02 -8.24
N VAL A 325 -12.46 0.74 -7.14
CA VAL A 325 -11.89 0.48 -5.82
C VAL A 325 -12.88 -0.39 -5.02
N THR A 326 -12.36 -1.37 -4.31
CA THR A 326 -13.10 -2.20 -3.35
C THR A 326 -12.48 -2.06 -1.95
N SER A 327 -13.16 -2.59 -0.93
CA SER A 327 -12.62 -2.62 0.43
C SER A 327 -12.78 -3.96 1.13
N TYR A 328 -11.95 -4.17 2.16
CA TYR A 328 -12.02 -5.28 3.10
C TYR A 328 -11.98 -4.72 4.51
N TRP A 329 -12.49 -5.45 5.50
CA TRP A 329 -12.41 -5.05 6.92
C TRP A 329 -11.95 -6.18 7.84
N ALA A 330 -11.37 -5.84 8.98
CA ALA A 330 -10.94 -6.77 10.02
C ALA A 330 -10.94 -6.14 11.42
N CYS A 331 -11.08 -6.95 12.46
CA CYS A 331 -10.91 -6.53 13.87
C CYS A 331 -9.46 -6.53 14.36
N SER A 332 -8.53 -7.01 13.53
CA SER A 332 -7.11 -7.16 13.83
C SER A 332 -6.32 -6.95 12.54
N PRO A 333 -5.11 -6.37 12.58
CA PRO A 333 -4.27 -6.23 11.39
C PRO A 333 -3.88 -7.60 10.79
N THR A 334 -3.89 -8.67 11.60
CA THR A 334 -3.62 -10.05 11.16
C THR A 334 -4.85 -10.76 10.59
N GLY A 335 -6.01 -10.12 10.58
CA GLY A 335 -7.28 -10.70 10.15
C GLY A 335 -8.04 -11.46 11.26
N PRO A 336 -9.05 -12.29 10.91
CA PRO A 336 -9.49 -12.57 9.54
C PRO A 336 -9.99 -11.32 8.82
N TRP A 337 -9.66 -11.21 7.53
CA TRP A 337 -10.14 -10.13 6.67
C TRP A 337 -11.41 -10.56 5.93
N HIS A 338 -12.42 -9.70 5.98
CA HIS A 338 -13.75 -9.90 5.42
C HIS A 338 -13.96 -9.00 4.19
N GLY A 339 -14.64 -9.52 3.15
CA GLY A 339 -14.87 -8.85 1.88
C GLY A 339 -14.62 -9.77 0.67
N PRO A 340 -14.49 -9.22 -0.56
CA PRO A 340 -14.57 -7.80 -0.87
C PRO A 340 -15.97 -7.23 -0.61
N GLU A 341 -15.99 -6.01 -0.12
CA GLU A 341 -17.17 -5.18 0.03
C GLU A 341 -17.64 -4.60 -1.32
N LYS A 342 -18.70 -3.79 -1.31
CA LYS A 342 -19.25 -3.19 -2.53
C LYS A 342 -18.24 -2.23 -3.18
N ASP A 343 -17.91 -2.50 -4.44
CA ASP A 343 -17.10 -1.64 -5.31
C ASP A 343 -17.65 -0.20 -5.43
N PHE A 344 -16.75 0.78 -5.55
CA PHE A 344 -17.05 2.11 -6.06
C PHE A 344 -16.09 2.52 -7.20
N THR A 345 -16.55 3.40 -8.09
CA THR A 345 -15.81 3.80 -9.29
C THR A 345 -15.61 5.32 -9.28
N PRO A 346 -14.44 5.82 -8.84
CA PRO A 346 -14.15 7.25 -8.86
C PRO A 346 -14.02 7.80 -10.31
N PRO A 347 -14.18 9.12 -10.51
CA PRO A 347 -14.27 9.70 -11.86
C PRO A 347 -12.92 9.77 -12.59
N LEU A 348 -12.79 9.01 -13.67
CA LEU A 348 -11.63 9.06 -14.56
C LEU A 348 -11.72 10.19 -15.60
N PRO A 349 -10.58 10.68 -16.14
CA PRO A 349 -10.55 11.44 -17.39
C PRO A 349 -11.17 10.64 -18.54
N ALA A 350 -11.61 11.33 -19.60
CA ALA A 350 -11.97 10.66 -20.85
C ALA A 350 -10.73 10.11 -21.55
N GLY A 351 -10.79 8.86 -22.05
CA GLY A 351 -9.69 8.21 -22.76
C GLY A 351 -9.52 6.75 -22.37
N GLN A 352 -8.41 6.13 -22.81
CA GLN A 352 -8.03 4.77 -22.42
C GLN A 352 -7.17 4.82 -21.15
N VAL A 353 -7.77 5.22 -20.04
CA VAL A 353 -7.09 5.39 -18.75
C VAL A 353 -7.55 4.38 -17.71
N ALA A 354 -6.68 4.10 -16.74
CA ALA A 354 -6.99 3.34 -15.54
C ALA A 354 -6.79 4.18 -14.28
N ALA A 355 -7.56 3.85 -13.23
CA ALA A 355 -7.24 4.20 -11.85
C ALA A 355 -6.29 3.16 -11.25
N TYR A 356 -5.40 3.58 -10.36
CA TYR A 356 -4.54 2.69 -9.58
C TYR A 356 -4.13 3.35 -8.25
N ASN A 357 -3.38 2.63 -7.41
CA ASN A 357 -2.83 3.09 -6.13
C ASN A 357 -3.81 3.90 -5.24
N PRO A 358 -4.89 3.29 -4.73
CA PRO A 358 -5.80 3.99 -3.83
C PRO A 358 -5.13 4.28 -2.47
N GLN A 359 -4.78 5.53 -2.19
CA GLN A 359 -4.10 5.93 -0.95
C GLN A 359 -4.96 6.77 -0.01
N ALA A 360 -4.90 6.46 1.29
CA ALA A 360 -5.64 7.17 2.32
C ALA A 360 -4.81 8.33 2.89
N HIS A 361 -5.46 9.49 3.09
CA HIS A 361 -4.86 10.71 3.63
C HIS A 361 -5.53 11.06 4.96
N LEU A 362 -5.08 10.45 6.05
CA LEU A 362 -5.71 10.60 7.37
C LEU A 362 -5.56 12.03 7.91
N GLU A 363 -4.47 12.70 7.54
CA GLU A 363 -4.13 14.10 7.84
C GLU A 363 -5.14 15.11 7.25
N LEU A 364 -5.87 14.69 6.21
CA LEU A 364 -6.92 15.46 5.53
C LEU A 364 -8.32 14.95 5.88
N SER A 365 -8.41 13.91 6.71
CA SER A 365 -9.65 13.25 7.13
C SER A 365 -10.17 13.86 8.44
N GLY A 366 -11.47 13.68 8.74
CA GLY A 366 -12.07 14.23 9.95
C GLY A 366 -13.60 14.24 9.92
N GLY A 367 -14.24 14.24 11.10
CA GLY A 367 -15.71 14.24 11.21
C GLY A 367 -16.38 13.03 10.52
N GLY A 368 -15.75 11.85 10.59
CA GLY A 368 -16.20 10.63 9.93
C GLY A 368 -16.13 10.65 8.40
N ARG A 369 -15.35 11.58 7.82
CA ARG A 369 -15.02 11.65 6.39
C ARG A 369 -13.55 11.26 6.22
N LEU A 370 -13.28 10.31 5.33
CA LEU A 370 -11.93 9.97 4.88
C LEU A 370 -11.62 10.69 3.57
N VAL A 371 -10.34 10.96 3.29
CA VAL A 371 -9.85 11.36 1.97
C VAL A 371 -9.06 10.19 1.39
N LEU A 372 -9.36 9.83 0.15
CA LEU A 372 -8.63 8.83 -0.62
C LEU A 372 -8.20 9.45 -1.94
N SER A 373 -6.93 9.34 -2.31
CA SER A 373 -6.46 9.59 -3.67
C SER A 373 -6.44 8.30 -4.50
N TYR A 374 -6.34 8.47 -5.80
CA TYR A 374 -5.99 7.43 -6.76
C TYR A 374 -5.18 8.08 -7.86
N ASP A 375 -4.18 7.35 -8.34
CA ASP A 375 -3.39 7.74 -9.48
C ASP A 375 -4.15 7.41 -10.78
N VAL A 376 -3.82 8.10 -11.86
CA VAL A 376 -4.36 7.85 -13.21
C VAL A 376 -3.19 7.62 -14.17
N ASN A 377 -3.32 6.66 -15.07
CA ASN A 377 -2.35 6.40 -16.14
C ASN A 377 -3.04 5.86 -17.40
N TRP A 378 -2.35 5.93 -18.53
CA TRP A 378 -2.80 5.40 -19.82
C TRP A 378 -2.62 3.87 -19.88
N LEU A 379 -3.61 3.15 -20.41
CA LEU A 379 -3.66 1.69 -20.42
C LEU A 379 -2.62 1.02 -21.33
N GLU A 380 -2.22 1.68 -22.42
CA GLU A 380 -1.32 1.13 -23.43
C GLU A 380 0.12 1.58 -23.17
N THR A 381 1.00 0.65 -22.80
CA THR A 381 2.31 0.99 -22.24
C THR A 381 3.31 1.54 -23.27
N ALA A 382 3.20 1.20 -24.56
CA ALA A 382 4.14 1.67 -25.58
C ALA A 382 3.96 3.16 -25.92
N ALA A 383 2.72 3.65 -25.93
CA ALA A 383 2.38 5.04 -26.19
C ALA A 383 2.21 5.90 -24.92
N ALA A 384 2.20 5.30 -23.72
CA ALA A 384 1.87 5.96 -22.46
C ALA A 384 2.54 7.33 -22.30
N SER A 385 3.89 7.41 -22.28
CA SER A 385 4.62 8.67 -22.11
C SER A 385 4.21 9.77 -23.11
N ALA A 386 3.92 9.42 -24.37
CA ALA A 386 3.46 10.39 -25.36
C ALA A 386 2.05 10.92 -25.04
N GLN A 387 1.15 10.07 -24.55
CA GLN A 387 -0.21 10.47 -24.14
C GLN A 387 -0.19 11.29 -22.84
N LEU A 388 0.63 10.90 -21.85
CA LEU A 388 0.80 11.64 -20.59
C LEU A 388 1.42 13.03 -20.79
N ASN A 389 2.28 13.19 -21.79
CA ASN A 389 2.80 14.49 -22.19
C ASN A 389 1.75 15.31 -22.99
N ARG A 390 0.96 14.67 -23.86
CA ARG A 390 -0.13 15.31 -24.63
C ARG A 390 -1.25 15.89 -23.75
N ASN A 391 -1.51 15.29 -22.60
CA ASN A 391 -2.48 15.77 -21.61
C ASN A 391 -1.99 15.46 -20.18
N VAL A 392 -1.53 16.49 -19.47
CA VAL A 392 -0.95 16.36 -18.12
C VAL A 392 -1.93 15.83 -17.07
N ALA A 393 -3.25 16.00 -17.29
CA ALA A 393 -4.28 15.52 -16.37
C ALA A 393 -4.46 13.99 -16.38
N LEU A 394 -3.75 13.27 -17.27
CA LEU A 394 -3.70 11.81 -17.32
C LEU A 394 -2.64 11.20 -16.40
N TYR A 395 -1.82 12.02 -15.71
CA TYR A 395 -0.80 11.58 -14.75
C TYR A 395 -0.66 12.57 -13.58
N ARG A 396 -1.79 12.83 -12.92
CA ARG A 396 -1.89 13.61 -11.68
C ARG A 396 -2.84 12.88 -10.73
N PRO A 397 -2.60 12.94 -9.40
CA PRO A 397 -3.52 12.35 -8.45
C PRO A 397 -4.90 13.00 -8.55
N ARG A 398 -5.92 12.17 -8.32
CA ARG A 398 -7.31 12.60 -8.16
C ARG A 398 -7.80 12.16 -6.80
N PHE A 399 -8.74 12.91 -6.26
CA PHE A 399 -9.18 12.74 -4.87
C PHE A 399 -10.68 12.48 -4.79
N VAL A 400 -11.06 11.62 -3.85
CA VAL A 400 -12.44 11.43 -3.39
C VAL A 400 -12.52 11.60 -1.89
N THR A 401 -13.69 12.00 -1.40
CA THR A 401 -14.03 11.88 0.02
C THR A 401 -14.96 10.70 0.21
N LEU A 402 -14.73 9.92 1.27
CA LEU A 402 -15.50 8.72 1.61
C LEU A 402 -16.15 8.87 2.99
N ARG A 403 -17.26 8.17 3.23
CA ARG A 403 -17.77 7.88 4.58
C ARG A 403 -18.00 6.39 4.74
N LEU A 404 -17.46 5.84 5.83
CA LEU A 404 -17.69 4.45 6.20
C LEU A 404 -19.00 4.31 6.98
N THR A 405 -19.75 3.26 6.66
CA THR A 405 -20.96 2.84 7.37
C THR A 405 -20.81 1.41 7.86
N PRO A 406 -21.65 0.95 8.81
CA PRO A 406 -21.72 -0.47 9.13
C PRO A 406 -21.95 -1.33 7.88
N ALA A 407 -21.17 -2.39 7.72
CA ALA A 407 -21.46 -3.43 6.73
C ALA A 407 -22.66 -4.28 7.19
N ARG A 408 -23.31 -4.98 6.25
CA ARG A 408 -24.55 -5.74 6.49
C ARG A 408 -24.31 -7.24 6.53
#